data_AF-A0A946XVG7-F1
#
_entry.id   AF-A0A946XVG7-F1
#
_cell.length_a   1.000
_cell.length_b   1.000
_cell.length_c   1.000
_cell.angle_alpha   90.00
_cell.angle_beta   90.00
_cell.angle_gamma   90.00
#
_symmetry.space_group_name_H-M   'P 1'
#
loop_
_entity.id
_entity.type
_entity.pdbx_description
1 polymer ?
#
loop_
_entity_poly.entity_id
_entity_poly.type
_entity_poly.pdbx_seq_one_letter_code
_entity_poly.pdbx_strand_id
1 'polypeptide(L)'
;MKLVSASAMRELDRRTIDEFGIPGEELMHVAGEGLADALRELASRHQLVDSPVLFVAGCGNNGGDAFVAAASLHEDGWPVECWLAGDEGKLKGDALSSFKKLKKAGVPLQVMDTPDAWKHASEAGTDAEIVVDGLLGTGAAGEPRGVIADAIRFADAQAERALVVSIDVPSAMRVRADLTVTMGLPKIDCVQSEYLDCVGNLEVVDIGIPEALLEQVDGDSELALIHASDLAPLFPRRSRDAHKGDYGHVLCIGGTKGFSGAITMASRAAARAGAGLVSAFVPEAIHALVASAIPEVMVHASMPEGKWSAILAGCGMGRSATTREQVLQLLDTSAVPLILDADAIT
;
A
#
# COMPACT_ATOMS: atom_id res chain seq x y z
N MET A 1 -3.71 5.92 8.55
CA MET A 1 -2.84 7.05 8.16
C MET A 1 -3.46 7.85 7.01
N LYS A 2 -3.39 9.20 6.99
CA LYS A 2 -3.98 10.01 5.89
C LYS A 2 -3.19 9.81 4.57
N LEU A 3 -3.88 9.79 3.44
CA LEU A 3 -3.28 9.79 2.10
C LEU A 3 -3.24 11.20 1.54
N VAL A 4 -2.12 11.57 0.91
CA VAL A 4 -1.89 12.93 0.40
C VAL A 4 -1.56 12.96 -1.08
N SER A 5 -1.90 14.06 -1.74
CA SER A 5 -1.39 14.34 -3.09
C SER A 5 0.09 14.77 -3.03
N ALA A 6 0.80 14.63 -4.14
CA ALA A 6 2.17 15.13 -4.29
C ALA A 6 2.28 16.63 -3.95
N SER A 7 1.28 17.45 -4.32
CA SER A 7 1.26 18.88 -4.00
C SER A 7 1.04 19.15 -2.51
N ALA A 8 0.16 18.39 -1.85
CA ALA A 8 -0.06 18.51 -0.42
C ALA A 8 1.19 18.13 0.38
N MET A 9 1.89 17.07 -0.04
CA MET A 9 3.16 16.66 0.60
C MET A 9 4.25 17.73 0.48
N ARG A 10 4.45 18.31 -0.72
CA ARG A 10 5.41 19.42 -0.91
C ARG A 10 5.07 20.64 -0.05
N GLU A 11 3.79 20.91 0.15
CA GLU A 11 3.35 22.00 1.02
C GLU A 11 3.63 21.70 2.49
N LEU A 12 3.48 20.45 2.94
CA LEU A 12 3.88 20.03 4.28
C LEU A 12 5.39 20.19 4.50
N ASP A 13 6.22 19.78 3.56
CA ASP A 13 7.68 19.97 3.65
C ASP A 13 8.02 21.47 3.75
N ARG A 14 7.42 22.30 2.88
CA ARG A 14 7.62 23.75 2.89
C ARG A 14 7.22 24.36 4.24
N ARG A 15 6.06 24.01 4.78
CA ARG A 15 5.58 24.52 6.08
C ARG A 15 6.44 24.01 7.24
N THR A 16 6.93 22.79 7.17
CA THR A 16 7.86 22.23 8.16
C THR A 16 9.16 23.05 8.22
N ILE A 17 9.68 23.44 7.05
CA ILE A 17 10.86 24.31 6.94
C ILE A 17 10.55 25.73 7.41
N ASP A 18 9.50 26.35 6.87
CA ASP A 18 9.21 27.78 7.04
C ASP A 18 8.62 28.11 8.42
N GLU A 19 7.73 27.27 8.97
CA GLU A 19 6.99 27.54 10.21
C GLU A 19 7.68 26.94 11.45
N PHE A 20 8.35 25.79 11.30
CA PHE A 20 9.01 25.08 12.41
C PHE A 20 10.54 25.19 12.38
N GLY A 21 11.12 25.77 11.31
CA GLY A 21 12.54 26.06 11.22
C GLY A 21 13.43 24.82 11.06
N ILE A 22 12.85 23.68 10.65
CA ILE A 22 13.59 22.44 10.40
C ILE A 22 14.23 22.54 9.00
N PRO A 23 15.56 22.55 8.85
CA PRO A 23 16.20 22.70 7.54
C PRO A 23 15.85 21.55 6.58
N GLY A 24 15.71 21.85 5.27
CA GLY A 24 15.47 20.82 4.25
C GLY A 24 16.54 19.72 4.21
N GLU A 25 17.80 20.08 4.46
CA GLU A 25 18.90 19.13 4.61
C GLU A 25 18.69 18.14 5.77
N GLU A 26 18.04 18.56 6.85
CA GLU A 26 17.72 17.69 7.99
C GLU A 26 16.59 16.73 7.63
N LEU A 27 15.52 17.22 6.97
CA LEU A 27 14.44 16.37 6.45
C LEU A 27 14.97 15.30 5.50
N MET A 28 15.83 15.69 4.55
CA MET A 28 16.49 14.76 3.61
C MET A 28 17.38 13.74 4.33
N HIS A 29 18.09 14.16 5.38
CA HIS A 29 18.91 13.24 6.14
C HIS A 29 18.06 12.19 6.86
N VAL A 30 16.97 12.60 7.53
CA VAL A 30 16.05 11.68 8.20
C VAL A 30 15.39 10.74 7.18
N ALA A 31 14.93 11.26 6.04
CA ALA A 31 14.36 10.45 4.96
C ALA A 31 15.34 9.39 4.44
N GLY A 32 16.58 9.80 4.16
CA GLY A 32 17.62 8.89 3.67
C GLY A 32 18.08 7.85 4.69
N GLU A 33 18.21 8.21 5.98
CA GLU A 33 18.50 7.24 7.03
C GLU A 33 17.34 6.24 7.21
N GLY A 34 16.09 6.71 7.17
CA GLY A 34 14.92 5.84 7.20
C GLY A 34 14.84 4.89 6.01
N LEU A 35 15.25 5.34 4.82
CA LEU A 35 15.43 4.47 3.65
C LEU A 35 16.51 3.41 3.88
N ALA A 36 17.65 3.79 4.46
CA ALA A 36 18.72 2.84 4.79
C ALA A 36 18.24 1.80 5.81
N ASP A 37 17.47 2.20 6.82
CA ASP A 37 16.87 1.30 7.81
C ASP A 37 15.87 0.34 7.17
N ALA A 38 14.99 0.81 6.29
CA ALA A 38 14.07 -0.03 5.53
C ALA A 38 14.82 -1.06 4.66
N LEU A 39 15.94 -0.66 4.03
CA LEU A 39 16.80 -1.56 3.26
C LEU A 39 17.49 -2.60 4.14
N ARG A 40 17.99 -2.21 5.33
CA ARG A 40 18.56 -3.14 6.32
C ARG A 40 17.52 -4.16 6.77
N GLU A 41 16.30 -3.71 7.06
CA GLU A 41 15.22 -4.60 7.50
C GLU A 41 14.81 -5.57 6.38
N LEU A 42 14.62 -5.06 5.16
CA LEU A 42 14.32 -5.87 3.97
C LEU A 42 15.39 -6.95 3.77
N ALA A 43 16.66 -6.58 3.77
CA ALA A 43 17.75 -7.53 3.61
C ALA A 43 17.80 -8.56 4.73
N SER A 44 17.57 -8.16 5.98
CA SER A 44 17.50 -9.10 7.10
C SER A 44 16.34 -10.10 6.95
N ARG A 45 15.16 -9.64 6.48
CA ARG A 45 14.01 -10.52 6.25
C ARG A 45 14.26 -11.51 5.11
N HIS A 46 15.02 -11.11 4.09
CA HIS A 46 15.26 -11.89 2.87
C HIS A 46 16.62 -12.59 2.82
N GLN A 47 17.44 -12.50 3.88
CA GLN A 47 18.80 -13.08 3.93
C GLN A 47 19.73 -12.51 2.85
N LEU A 48 19.59 -11.22 2.56
CA LEU A 48 20.40 -10.45 1.60
C LEU A 48 21.38 -9.50 2.30
N VAL A 49 21.76 -9.84 3.54
CA VAL A 49 22.76 -9.07 4.28
C VAL A 49 24.09 -9.15 3.53
N ASP A 50 24.76 -8.01 3.35
CA ASP A 50 25.98 -7.86 2.54
C ASP A 50 25.77 -8.04 1.02
N SER A 51 24.54 -8.15 0.52
CA SER A 51 24.28 -8.22 -0.91
C SER A 51 24.62 -6.89 -1.60
N PRO A 52 25.13 -6.90 -2.85
CA PRO A 52 25.48 -5.67 -3.54
C PRO A 52 24.25 -4.81 -3.85
N VAL A 53 24.33 -3.53 -3.51
CA VAL A 53 23.26 -2.55 -3.66
C VAL A 53 23.65 -1.49 -4.68
N LEU A 54 22.81 -1.31 -5.70
CA LEU A 54 22.97 -0.25 -6.69
C LEU A 54 21.91 0.83 -6.51
N PHE A 55 22.32 2.04 -6.17
CA PHE A 55 21.47 3.22 -6.16
C PHE A 55 21.47 3.88 -7.54
N VAL A 56 20.28 4.04 -8.13
CA VAL A 56 20.09 4.74 -9.39
C VAL A 56 19.40 6.07 -9.09
N ALA A 57 20.17 7.15 -9.05
CA ALA A 57 19.76 8.43 -8.46
C ALA A 57 19.63 9.55 -9.49
N GLY A 58 18.59 10.38 -9.37
CA GLY A 58 18.41 11.58 -10.17
C GLY A 58 19.11 12.82 -9.60
N CYS A 59 18.97 13.97 -10.27
CA CYS A 59 19.54 15.24 -9.80
C CYS A 59 18.64 16.00 -8.79
N GLY A 60 17.46 15.47 -8.47
CA GLY A 60 16.48 16.10 -7.57
C GLY A 60 16.59 15.62 -6.12
N ASN A 61 15.60 15.99 -5.29
CA ASN A 61 15.56 15.61 -3.88
C ASN A 61 15.50 14.08 -3.69
N ASN A 62 14.77 13.35 -4.55
CA ASN A 62 14.73 11.88 -4.48
C ASN A 62 16.12 11.24 -4.64
N GLY A 63 16.95 11.83 -5.50
CA GLY A 63 18.36 11.42 -5.63
C GLY A 63 19.18 11.80 -4.40
N GLY A 64 18.85 12.94 -3.78
CA GLY A 64 19.40 13.38 -2.49
C GLY A 64 19.16 12.37 -1.37
N ASP A 65 17.94 11.86 -1.23
CA ASP A 65 17.59 10.80 -0.26
C ASP A 65 18.37 9.51 -0.55
N ALA A 66 18.49 9.14 -1.84
CA ALA A 66 19.33 8.03 -2.28
C ALA A 66 20.81 8.21 -1.89
N PHE A 67 21.37 9.42 -2.02
CA PHE A 67 22.76 9.69 -1.65
C PHE A 67 23.01 9.55 -0.15
N VAL A 68 22.05 9.96 0.68
CA VAL A 68 22.14 9.77 2.14
C VAL A 68 22.10 8.28 2.46
N ALA A 69 21.12 7.55 1.95
CA ALA A 69 20.99 6.12 2.20
C ALA A 69 22.21 5.32 1.72
N ALA A 70 22.71 5.63 0.53
CA ALA A 70 23.91 4.99 -0.03
C ALA A 70 25.15 5.24 0.83
N ALA A 71 25.33 6.46 1.35
CA ALA A 71 26.43 6.78 2.26
C ALA A 71 26.29 6.01 3.58
N SER A 72 25.09 5.98 4.18
CA SER A 72 24.81 5.28 5.44
C SER A 72 25.09 3.77 5.32
N LEU A 73 24.58 3.10 4.28
CA LEU A 73 24.85 1.68 4.05
C LEU A 73 26.34 1.39 3.76
N HIS A 74 27.02 2.29 3.03
CA HIS A 74 28.44 2.13 2.75
C HIS A 74 29.29 2.26 4.02
N GLU A 75 28.95 3.19 4.91
CA GLU A 75 29.62 3.35 6.22
C GLU A 75 29.47 2.10 7.11
N ASP A 76 28.35 1.39 6.97
CA ASP A 76 28.10 0.08 7.60
C ASP A 76 28.84 -1.09 6.93
N GLY A 77 29.56 -0.84 5.83
CA GLY A 77 30.39 -1.82 5.14
C GLY A 77 29.69 -2.60 4.02
N TRP A 78 28.48 -2.19 3.61
CA TRP A 78 27.78 -2.83 2.50
C TRP A 78 28.49 -2.58 1.16
N PRO A 79 28.41 -3.52 0.20
CA PRO A 79 28.87 -3.29 -1.17
C PRO A 79 27.88 -2.37 -1.90
N VAL A 80 28.09 -1.07 -1.78
CA VAL A 80 27.23 -0.04 -2.38
C VAL A 80 27.88 0.59 -3.59
N GLU A 81 27.11 0.77 -4.66
CA GLU A 81 27.45 1.62 -5.80
C GLU A 81 26.31 2.61 -6.06
N CYS A 82 26.64 3.82 -6.51
CA CYS A 82 25.67 4.82 -6.91
C CYS A 82 25.90 5.26 -8.35
N TRP A 83 24.84 5.29 -9.16
CA TRP A 83 24.83 5.83 -10.51
C TRP A 83 23.96 7.09 -10.56
N LEU A 84 24.56 8.22 -10.93
CA LEU A 84 23.86 9.48 -11.13
C LEU A 84 23.31 9.56 -12.56
N ALA A 85 22.00 9.52 -12.72
CA ALA A 85 21.29 9.69 -13.99
C ALA A 85 21.16 11.17 -14.36
N GLY A 86 22.26 11.80 -14.77
CA GLY A 86 22.28 13.19 -15.20
C GLY A 86 23.60 13.88 -14.94
N ASP A 87 23.62 15.17 -15.25
CA ASP A 87 24.80 16.02 -15.11
C ASP A 87 24.97 16.46 -13.64
N GLU A 88 26.13 16.16 -13.04
CA GLU A 88 26.45 16.56 -11.66
C GLU A 88 26.39 18.09 -11.46
N GLY A 89 26.61 18.88 -12.51
CA GLY A 89 26.49 20.33 -12.47
C GLY A 89 25.05 20.84 -12.27
N LYS A 90 24.04 19.97 -12.42
CA LYS A 90 22.63 20.30 -12.19
C LYS A 90 22.17 20.07 -10.76
N LEU A 91 22.98 19.39 -9.94
CA LEU A 91 22.70 19.20 -8.52
C LEU A 91 22.70 20.57 -7.80
N LYS A 92 21.71 20.79 -6.96
CA LYS A 92 21.54 22.04 -6.19
C LYS A 92 20.87 21.76 -4.84
N GLY A 93 20.95 22.75 -3.94
CA GLY A 93 20.29 22.68 -2.63
C GLY A 93 20.73 21.45 -1.83
N ASP A 94 19.77 20.81 -1.17
CA ASP A 94 19.98 19.67 -0.27
C ASP A 94 20.59 18.47 -1.01
N ALA A 95 20.12 18.17 -2.23
CA ALA A 95 20.66 17.07 -3.04
C ALA A 95 22.16 17.24 -3.36
N LEU A 96 22.63 18.47 -3.60
CA LEU A 96 24.05 18.75 -3.79
C LEU A 96 24.85 18.59 -2.47
N SER A 97 24.26 18.94 -1.32
CA SER A 97 24.91 18.70 -0.02
C SER A 97 25.11 17.20 0.21
N SER A 98 24.05 16.41 0.05
CA SER A 98 24.08 14.95 0.21
C SER A 98 25.02 14.27 -0.78
N PHE A 99 25.05 14.71 -2.03
CA PHE A 99 26.01 14.21 -3.03
C PHE A 99 27.48 14.46 -2.65
N LYS A 100 27.79 15.63 -2.05
CA LYS A 100 29.15 15.90 -1.53
C LYS A 100 29.49 15.01 -0.34
N LYS A 101 28.53 14.70 0.53
CA LYS A 101 28.70 13.77 1.65
C LYS A 101 28.97 12.35 1.14
N LEU A 102 28.18 11.87 0.17
CA LEU A 102 28.38 10.60 -0.52
C LEU A 102 29.81 10.47 -1.09
N LYS A 103 30.26 11.47 -1.87
CA LYS A 103 31.62 11.49 -2.42
C LYS A 103 32.69 11.47 -1.33
N LYS A 104 32.46 12.16 -0.20
CA LYS A 104 33.40 12.19 0.93
C LYS A 104 33.43 10.87 1.71
N ALA A 105 32.30 10.17 1.82
CA ALA A 105 32.20 8.84 2.41
C ALA A 105 32.95 7.78 1.59
N GLY A 106 33.22 8.06 0.31
CA GLY A 106 34.01 7.19 -0.56
C GLY A 106 33.18 6.16 -1.32
N VAL A 107 31.85 6.35 -1.38
CA VAL A 107 30.96 5.46 -2.14
C VAL A 107 31.37 5.45 -3.62
N PRO A 108 31.58 4.26 -4.23
CA PRO A 108 31.73 4.12 -5.68
C PRO A 108 30.61 4.83 -6.43
N LEU A 109 30.97 5.81 -7.26
CA LEU A 109 30.03 6.69 -7.93
C LEU A 109 30.35 6.78 -9.43
N GLN A 110 29.33 6.55 -10.26
CA GLN A 110 29.40 6.78 -11.71
C GLN A 110 28.42 7.87 -12.13
N VAL A 111 28.88 8.80 -12.97
CA VAL A 111 28.01 9.80 -13.61
C VAL A 111 27.56 9.24 -14.97
N MET A 112 26.27 8.97 -15.11
CA MET A 112 25.65 8.39 -16.29
C MET A 112 24.75 9.44 -16.97
N ASP A 113 25.39 10.41 -17.61
CA ASP A 113 24.76 11.61 -18.17
C ASP A 113 24.48 11.52 -19.69
N THR A 114 24.75 10.38 -20.31
CA THR A 114 24.52 10.13 -21.74
C THR A 114 23.67 8.88 -22.01
N PRO A 115 22.89 8.85 -23.10
CA PRO A 115 22.14 7.64 -23.50
C PRO A 115 23.04 6.43 -23.75
N ASP A 116 24.25 6.63 -24.28
CA ASP A 116 25.19 5.54 -24.56
C ASP A 116 25.67 4.85 -23.28
N ALA A 117 25.83 5.58 -22.18
CA ALA A 117 26.17 5.01 -20.88
C ALA A 117 25.06 4.07 -20.38
N TRP A 118 23.80 4.48 -20.48
CA TRP A 118 22.64 3.64 -20.09
C TRP A 118 22.44 2.44 -21.00
N LYS A 119 22.69 2.61 -22.30
CA LYS A 119 22.69 1.49 -23.25
C LYS A 119 23.75 0.46 -22.87
N HIS A 120 24.98 0.91 -22.60
CA HIS A 120 26.05 0.03 -22.18
C HIS A 120 25.72 -0.69 -20.87
N ALA A 121 25.21 0.01 -19.86
CA ALA A 121 24.79 -0.60 -18.60
C ALA A 121 23.67 -1.63 -18.78
N SER A 122 22.71 -1.38 -19.68
CA SER A 122 21.63 -2.32 -19.99
C SER A 122 22.15 -3.60 -20.67
N GLU A 123 23.16 -3.48 -21.53
CA GLU A 123 23.81 -4.61 -22.22
C GLU A 123 24.74 -5.39 -21.29
N ALA A 124 25.52 -4.70 -20.47
CA ALA A 124 26.47 -5.30 -19.52
C ALA A 124 25.76 -5.94 -18.33
N GLY A 125 24.64 -5.36 -17.89
CA GLY A 125 23.95 -5.73 -16.67
C GLY A 125 24.62 -5.18 -15.41
N THR A 126 24.12 -5.61 -14.26
CA THR A 126 24.70 -5.35 -12.94
C THR A 126 24.58 -6.64 -12.12
N ASP A 127 25.52 -6.86 -11.21
CA ASP A 127 25.49 -7.95 -10.23
C ASP A 127 24.75 -7.54 -8.95
N ALA A 128 24.15 -6.34 -8.91
CA ALA A 128 23.35 -5.87 -7.80
C ALA A 128 22.14 -6.79 -7.55
N GLU A 129 21.98 -7.23 -6.30
CA GLU A 129 20.82 -8.00 -5.87
C GLU A 129 19.71 -7.08 -5.33
N ILE A 130 20.06 -5.84 -4.98
CA ILE A 130 19.12 -4.77 -4.60
C ILE A 130 19.39 -3.55 -5.48
N VAL A 131 18.36 -3.06 -6.15
CA VAL A 131 18.42 -1.85 -6.98
C VAL A 131 17.46 -0.81 -6.42
N VAL A 132 18.00 0.36 -6.09
CA VAL A 132 17.23 1.45 -5.48
C VAL A 132 16.92 2.53 -6.52
N ASP A 133 15.65 2.73 -6.82
CA ASP A 133 15.15 3.78 -7.70
C ASP A 133 14.97 5.11 -6.94
N GLY A 134 15.95 5.99 -7.10
CA GLY A 134 15.94 7.38 -6.62
C GLY A 134 15.88 8.40 -7.75
N LEU A 135 15.30 8.05 -8.91
CA LEU A 135 15.36 8.91 -10.11
C LEU A 135 14.41 10.11 -10.02
N LEU A 136 13.11 9.85 -9.85
CA LEU A 136 12.05 10.84 -9.86
C LEU A 136 11.08 10.59 -8.71
N GLY A 137 10.97 11.57 -7.80
CA GLY A 137 9.92 11.55 -6.78
C GLY A 137 8.66 12.28 -7.23
N THR A 138 7.80 12.60 -6.27
CA THR A 138 6.59 13.44 -6.43
C THR A 138 6.83 14.78 -7.14
N GLY A 139 8.09 15.25 -7.12
CA GLY A 139 8.65 16.44 -7.78
C GLY A 139 8.48 16.52 -9.30
N ALA A 140 8.43 15.38 -10.00
CA ALA A 140 8.49 15.32 -11.46
C ALA A 140 7.15 15.67 -12.13
N ALA A 141 7.22 16.24 -13.34
CA ALA A 141 6.03 16.55 -14.14
C ALA A 141 6.24 16.14 -15.60
N GLY A 142 5.22 15.48 -16.16
CA GLY A 142 5.21 15.02 -17.54
C GLY A 142 6.05 13.76 -17.78
N GLU A 143 6.06 13.34 -19.04
CA GLU A 143 6.76 12.13 -19.51
C GLU A 143 8.28 12.22 -19.31
N PRO A 144 8.93 11.21 -18.69
CA PRO A 144 10.38 11.09 -18.64
C PRO A 144 11.01 11.12 -20.03
N ARG A 145 12.18 11.77 -20.18
CA ARG A 145 12.90 11.87 -21.46
C ARG A 145 14.40 11.74 -21.28
N GLY A 146 15.07 11.36 -22.37
CA GLY A 146 16.53 11.23 -22.43
C GLY A 146 17.06 10.30 -21.35
N VAL A 147 18.19 10.68 -20.74
CA VAL A 147 18.92 9.93 -19.70
C VAL A 147 18.01 9.40 -18.59
N ILE A 148 17.06 10.20 -18.09
CA ILE A 148 16.14 9.76 -17.03
C ILE A 148 15.20 8.67 -17.53
N ALA A 149 14.68 8.78 -18.75
CA ALA A 149 13.84 7.72 -19.32
C ALA A 149 14.64 6.43 -19.54
N ASP A 150 15.92 6.54 -19.89
CA ASP A 150 16.80 5.39 -20.08
C ASP A 150 17.12 4.72 -18.74
N ALA A 151 17.36 5.51 -17.70
CA ALA A 151 17.57 5.03 -16.33
C ALA A 151 16.34 4.33 -15.74
N ILE A 152 15.13 4.87 -15.96
CA ILE A 152 13.87 4.23 -15.54
C ILE A 152 13.73 2.85 -16.21
N ARG A 153 14.00 2.75 -17.52
CA ARG A 153 13.94 1.46 -18.23
C ARG A 153 14.98 0.48 -17.71
N PHE A 154 16.18 0.95 -17.37
CA PHE A 154 17.19 0.11 -16.74
C PHE A 154 16.69 -0.41 -15.39
N ALA A 155 16.20 0.47 -14.50
CA ALA A 155 15.72 0.11 -13.17
C ALA A 155 14.53 -0.87 -13.21
N ASP A 156 13.52 -0.62 -14.05
CA ASP A 156 12.37 -1.53 -14.20
C ASP A 156 12.78 -2.92 -14.70
N ALA A 157 13.75 -3.00 -15.62
CA ALA A 157 14.25 -4.28 -16.10
C ALA A 157 14.93 -5.12 -14.99
N GLN A 158 15.28 -4.51 -13.85
CA GLN A 158 15.90 -5.21 -12.73
C GLN A 158 14.88 -6.03 -11.94
N ALA A 159 13.57 -5.73 -12.03
CA ALA A 159 12.52 -6.44 -11.32
C ALA A 159 12.45 -7.95 -11.65
N GLU A 160 13.05 -8.38 -12.77
CA GLU A 160 13.12 -9.78 -13.17
C GLU A 160 14.30 -10.54 -12.51
N ARG A 161 15.24 -9.84 -11.85
CA ARG A 161 16.52 -10.41 -11.40
C ARG A 161 17.03 -9.95 -10.03
N ALA A 162 16.52 -8.84 -9.52
CA ALA A 162 16.95 -8.22 -8.28
C ALA A 162 15.73 -7.68 -7.53
N LEU A 163 15.86 -7.43 -6.23
CA LEU A 163 14.86 -6.67 -5.49
C LEU A 163 14.94 -5.21 -5.88
N VAL A 164 13.82 -4.63 -6.26
CA VAL A 164 13.73 -3.21 -6.63
C VAL A 164 13.05 -2.44 -5.52
N VAL A 165 13.71 -1.39 -5.02
CA VAL A 165 13.20 -0.51 -3.97
C VAL A 165 13.05 0.90 -4.52
N SER A 166 11.85 1.46 -4.50
CA SER A 166 11.61 2.84 -4.95
C SER A 166 11.57 3.82 -3.79
N ILE A 167 12.20 4.98 -3.96
CA ILE A 167 12.17 6.07 -2.98
C ILE A 167 11.00 7.00 -3.29
N ASP A 168 10.21 7.31 -2.26
CA ASP A 168 9.04 8.19 -2.29
C ASP A 168 7.84 7.61 -3.05
N VAL A 169 8.04 7.39 -4.35
CA VAL A 169 7.13 6.78 -5.34
C VAL A 169 7.99 6.08 -6.41
N PRO A 170 7.53 5.00 -7.05
CA PRO A 170 8.22 4.47 -8.22
C PRO A 170 8.34 5.52 -9.31
N SER A 171 9.52 5.68 -9.89
CA SER A 171 9.79 6.78 -10.81
C SER A 171 8.85 6.78 -12.01
N ALA A 172 8.09 7.87 -12.13
CA ALA A 172 7.02 8.04 -13.11
C ALA A 172 5.95 6.92 -13.10
N MET A 173 5.81 6.20 -11.98
CA MET A 173 4.96 5.01 -11.83
C MET A 173 5.23 3.95 -12.90
N ARG A 174 6.51 3.78 -13.26
CA ARG A 174 6.97 2.88 -14.34
C ARG A 174 8.02 1.86 -13.93
N VAL A 175 8.56 1.99 -12.73
CA VAL A 175 9.49 1.01 -12.15
C VAL A 175 8.65 0.04 -11.33
N ARG A 176 8.73 -1.25 -11.66
CA ARG A 176 8.16 -2.31 -10.82
C ARG A 176 9.03 -2.53 -9.60
N ALA A 177 8.58 -2.03 -8.46
CA ALA A 177 9.24 -2.19 -7.18
C ALA A 177 8.63 -3.34 -6.37
N ASP A 178 9.47 -4.04 -5.61
CA ASP A 178 9.05 -4.98 -4.58
C ASP A 178 8.67 -4.24 -3.29
N LEU A 179 9.29 -3.07 -3.07
CA LEU A 179 9.07 -2.18 -1.93
C LEU A 179 9.15 -0.72 -2.40
N THR A 180 8.19 0.09 -2.01
CA THR A 180 8.27 1.56 -2.07
C THR A 180 8.39 2.10 -0.65
N VAL A 181 9.46 2.84 -0.39
CA VAL A 181 9.69 3.54 0.89
C VAL A 181 9.30 4.99 0.72
N THR A 182 8.14 5.35 1.25
CA THR A 182 7.53 6.67 1.09
C THR A 182 7.78 7.55 2.31
N MET A 183 8.09 8.82 2.08
CA MET A 183 8.50 9.75 3.13
C MET A 183 7.31 10.57 3.67
N GLY A 184 7.19 10.66 4.99
CA GLY A 184 6.16 11.42 5.70
C GLY A 184 4.78 10.75 5.64
N LEU A 185 3.98 11.10 4.62
CA LEU A 185 2.66 10.52 4.40
C LEU A 185 2.60 9.76 3.07
N PRO A 186 1.82 8.67 2.98
CA PRO A 186 1.66 7.90 1.76
C PRO A 186 0.94 8.72 0.69
N LYS A 187 1.44 8.59 -0.54
CA LYS A 187 0.91 9.31 -1.70
C LYS A 187 -0.31 8.58 -2.25
N ILE A 188 -1.34 9.32 -2.66
CA ILE A 188 -2.57 8.76 -3.25
C ILE A 188 -2.23 7.84 -4.44
N ASP A 189 -1.28 8.24 -5.28
CA ASP A 189 -0.89 7.47 -6.47
C ASP A 189 -0.35 6.07 -6.10
N CYS A 190 0.26 5.91 -4.91
CA CYS A 190 0.77 4.62 -4.44
C CYS A 190 -0.32 3.59 -4.12
N VAL A 191 -1.59 4.00 -4.01
CA VAL A 191 -2.71 3.10 -3.68
C VAL A 191 -3.75 3.00 -4.79
N GLN A 192 -3.50 3.63 -5.95
CA GLN A 192 -4.37 3.52 -7.10
C GLN A 192 -4.19 2.15 -7.78
N SER A 193 -5.31 1.52 -8.15
CA SER A 193 -5.33 0.17 -8.71
C SER A 193 -4.45 -0.01 -9.94
N GLU A 194 -4.28 1.04 -10.75
CA GLU A 194 -3.47 1.04 -11.97
C GLU A 194 -1.96 0.96 -11.71
N TYR A 195 -1.51 1.28 -10.49
CA TYR A 195 -0.10 1.31 -10.13
C TYR A 195 0.30 0.29 -9.06
N LEU A 196 -0.61 -0.56 -8.58
CA LEU A 196 -0.30 -1.52 -7.52
C LEU A 196 0.85 -2.46 -7.88
N ASP A 197 0.92 -2.87 -9.15
CA ASP A 197 2.01 -3.72 -9.67
C ASP A 197 3.37 -2.98 -9.74
N CYS A 198 3.36 -1.64 -9.70
CA CYS A 198 4.58 -0.83 -9.68
C CYS A 198 5.06 -0.52 -8.25
N VAL A 199 4.13 -0.36 -7.32
CA VAL A 199 4.43 0.11 -5.95
C VAL A 199 4.97 -1.02 -5.08
N GLY A 200 4.47 -2.24 -5.26
CA GLY A 200 4.81 -3.37 -4.40
C GLY A 200 4.30 -3.16 -2.98
N ASN A 201 5.09 -3.57 -1.98
CA ASN A 201 4.80 -3.23 -0.59
C ASN A 201 5.06 -1.75 -0.33
N LEU A 202 4.24 -1.11 0.51
CA LEU A 202 4.41 0.29 0.87
C LEU A 202 4.85 0.41 2.32
N GLU A 203 6.00 1.03 2.55
CA GLU A 203 6.53 1.36 3.86
C GLU A 203 6.62 2.88 4.02
N VAL A 204 6.21 3.40 5.18
CA VAL A 204 6.17 4.84 5.44
C VAL A 204 7.24 5.19 6.47
N VAL A 205 8.18 6.05 6.08
CA VAL A 205 9.20 6.61 6.96
C VAL A 205 8.68 7.91 7.55
N ASP A 206 8.68 8.00 8.88
CA ASP A 206 8.42 9.26 9.58
C ASP A 206 9.64 10.18 9.46
N ILE A 207 9.46 11.30 8.76
CA ILE A 207 10.50 12.31 8.55
C ILE A 207 10.43 13.46 9.56
N GLY A 208 9.61 13.32 10.60
CA GLY A 208 9.48 14.32 11.66
C GLY A 208 8.58 15.50 11.31
N ILE A 209 7.58 15.31 10.44
CA ILE A 209 6.57 16.35 10.18
C ILE A 209 5.80 16.62 11.48
N PRO A 210 5.73 17.87 11.96
CA PRO A 210 5.00 18.20 13.17
C PRO A 210 3.53 17.76 13.11
N GLU A 211 3.05 17.09 14.16
CA GLU A 211 1.65 16.61 14.26
C GLU A 211 0.62 17.73 14.00
N ALA A 212 0.91 18.94 14.47
CA ALA A 212 0.07 20.12 14.24
C ALA A 212 -0.14 20.45 12.74
N LEU A 213 0.82 20.10 11.88
CA LEU A 213 0.67 20.21 10.43
C LEU A 213 -0.12 19.04 9.85
N LEU A 214 0.10 17.82 10.33
CA LEU A 214 -0.63 16.61 9.91
C LEU A 214 -2.14 16.70 10.20
N GLU A 215 -2.51 17.25 11.35
CA GLU A 215 -3.91 17.53 11.72
C GLU A 215 -4.57 18.52 10.75
N GLN A 216 -3.80 19.47 10.22
CA GLN A 216 -4.28 20.49 9.27
C GLN A 216 -4.31 20.00 7.82
N VAL A 217 -3.87 18.77 7.54
CA VAL A 217 -4.03 18.13 6.23
C VAL A 217 -5.50 17.74 6.07
N ASP A 218 -6.37 18.72 5.89
CA ASP A 218 -7.77 18.57 5.52
C ASP A 218 -8.05 19.44 4.29
N GLY A 219 -8.41 18.81 3.17
CA GLY A 219 -8.79 19.54 1.95
C GLY A 219 -9.14 18.71 0.71
N ASP A 220 -8.33 17.71 0.33
CA ASP A 220 -8.47 17.04 -0.98
C ASP A 220 -8.70 15.52 -0.91
N SER A 221 -8.64 14.90 0.26
CA SER A 221 -8.73 13.44 0.39
C SER A 221 -9.25 13.07 1.77
N GLU A 222 -10.52 12.65 1.86
CA GLU A 222 -11.04 11.86 2.98
C GLU A 222 -10.45 10.42 2.97
N LEU A 223 -9.41 10.16 2.17
CA LEU A 223 -8.82 8.85 2.01
C LEU A 223 -7.79 8.61 3.10
N ALA A 224 -7.91 7.46 3.74
CA ALA A 224 -6.95 6.97 4.72
C ALA A 224 -6.53 5.54 4.34
N LEU A 225 -5.24 5.27 4.49
CA LEU A 225 -4.73 3.91 4.50
C LEU A 225 -5.08 3.27 5.85
N ILE A 226 -5.75 2.12 5.81
CA ILE A 226 -6.14 1.35 7.00
C ILE A 226 -4.98 0.44 7.39
N HIS A 227 -4.44 0.65 8.60
CA HIS A 227 -3.44 -0.23 9.20
C HIS A 227 -4.08 -1.18 10.21
N ALA A 228 -3.37 -2.27 10.53
CA ALA A 228 -3.83 -3.21 11.55
C ALA A 228 -4.08 -2.54 12.92
N SER A 229 -3.30 -1.51 13.25
CA SER A 229 -3.48 -0.68 14.46
C SER A 229 -4.81 0.10 14.45
N ASP A 230 -5.28 0.53 13.29
CA ASP A 230 -6.56 1.25 13.13
C ASP A 230 -7.75 0.30 13.37
N LEU A 231 -7.57 -0.98 13.04
CA LEU A 231 -8.58 -2.01 13.21
C LEU A 231 -8.61 -2.62 14.62
N ALA A 232 -7.48 -2.67 15.33
CA ALA A 232 -7.37 -3.31 16.63
C ALA A 232 -8.43 -2.85 17.66
N PRO A 233 -8.77 -1.54 17.78
CA PRO A 233 -9.84 -1.08 18.68
C PRO A 233 -11.23 -1.61 18.33
N LEU A 234 -11.48 -1.99 17.08
CA LEU A 234 -12.78 -2.53 16.63
C LEU A 234 -13.03 -3.97 17.10
N PHE A 235 -12.01 -4.64 17.66
CA PHE A 235 -12.11 -6.01 18.18
C PHE A 235 -11.93 -6.05 19.71
N PRO A 236 -12.88 -5.50 20.50
CA PRO A 236 -12.77 -5.48 21.95
C PRO A 236 -12.81 -6.90 22.53
N ARG A 237 -12.15 -7.08 23.69
CA ARG A 237 -12.19 -8.34 24.43
C ARG A 237 -13.63 -8.66 24.85
N ARG A 238 -14.03 -9.91 24.65
CA ARG A 238 -15.34 -10.43 25.05
C ARG A 238 -15.39 -10.69 26.55
N SER A 239 -16.52 -10.36 27.18
CA SER A 239 -16.72 -10.67 28.58
C SER A 239 -16.81 -12.18 28.80
N ARG A 240 -16.30 -12.68 29.91
CA ARG A 240 -16.30 -14.11 30.24
C ARG A 240 -17.68 -14.64 30.65
N ASP A 241 -18.57 -13.76 31.06
CA ASP A 241 -19.96 -14.05 31.43
C ASP A 241 -20.96 -13.79 30.29
N ALA A 242 -20.48 -13.39 29.10
CA ALA A 242 -21.32 -13.14 27.95
C ALA A 242 -21.97 -14.42 27.41
N HIS A 243 -23.17 -14.27 26.86
CA HIS A 243 -23.93 -15.31 26.17
C HIS A 243 -24.17 -14.94 24.70
N LYS A 244 -24.70 -15.90 23.93
CA LYS A 244 -24.97 -15.77 22.49
C LYS A 244 -25.88 -14.59 22.08
N GLY A 245 -26.58 -13.98 23.03
CA GLY A 245 -27.46 -12.83 22.78
C GLY A 245 -26.70 -11.50 22.78
N ASP A 246 -25.57 -11.43 23.49
CA ASP A 246 -24.77 -10.21 23.63
C ASP A 246 -24.04 -9.83 22.34
N TYR A 247 -23.85 -10.80 21.43
CA TYR A 247 -23.13 -10.64 20.17
C TYR A 247 -24.06 -10.66 18.95
N GLY A 248 -25.34 -10.37 19.17
CA GLY A 248 -26.32 -10.18 18.11
C GLY A 248 -26.71 -11.44 17.32
N HIS A 249 -27.67 -11.27 16.43
CA HIS A 249 -28.17 -12.33 15.54
C HIS A 249 -28.16 -11.85 14.09
N VAL A 250 -27.31 -12.45 13.27
CA VAL A 250 -27.22 -12.14 11.83
C VAL A 250 -28.13 -13.07 11.03
N LEU A 251 -28.92 -12.49 10.12
CA LEU A 251 -29.66 -13.24 9.10
C LEU A 251 -28.95 -13.11 7.75
N CYS A 252 -28.58 -14.24 7.14
CA CYS A 252 -28.02 -14.30 5.80
C CYS A 252 -29.08 -14.84 4.83
N ILE A 253 -29.43 -14.07 3.81
CA ILE A 253 -30.43 -14.42 2.79
C ILE A 253 -29.71 -14.65 1.48
N GLY A 254 -29.74 -15.86 0.95
CA GLY A 254 -29.05 -16.12 -0.30
C GLY A 254 -29.09 -17.55 -0.83
N GLY A 255 -28.27 -17.77 -1.84
CA GLY A 255 -28.08 -19.05 -2.48
C GLY A 255 -29.19 -19.43 -3.45
N THR A 256 -28.77 -20.21 -4.45
CA THR A 256 -29.62 -20.83 -5.46
C THR A 256 -28.94 -22.14 -5.89
N LYS A 257 -29.64 -22.95 -6.69
CA LYS A 257 -29.02 -24.14 -7.29
C LYS A 257 -27.82 -23.71 -8.14
N GLY A 258 -26.66 -24.30 -7.86
CA GLY A 258 -25.38 -23.93 -8.49
C GLY A 258 -24.56 -22.88 -7.73
N PHE A 259 -25.17 -22.16 -6.78
CA PHE A 259 -24.52 -21.10 -5.99
C PHE A 259 -24.70 -21.28 -4.47
N SER A 260 -24.98 -22.49 -4.00
CA SER A 260 -25.12 -22.80 -2.56
C SER A 260 -23.84 -22.52 -1.76
N GLY A 261 -22.67 -22.57 -2.40
CA GLY A 261 -21.39 -22.25 -1.78
C GLY A 261 -21.28 -20.79 -1.33
N ALA A 262 -21.86 -19.84 -2.08
CA ALA A 262 -21.76 -18.41 -1.78
C ALA A 262 -22.40 -18.08 -0.42
N ILE A 263 -23.67 -18.46 -0.24
CA ILE A 263 -24.37 -18.25 1.04
C ILE A 263 -23.76 -19.06 2.18
N THR A 264 -23.19 -20.23 1.90
CA THR A 264 -22.49 -21.05 2.89
C THR A 264 -21.25 -20.34 3.42
N MET A 265 -20.41 -19.79 2.54
CA MET A 265 -19.19 -19.06 2.92
C MET A 265 -19.53 -17.79 3.69
N ALA A 266 -20.52 -17.02 3.23
CA ALA A 266 -20.93 -15.79 3.89
C ALA A 266 -21.49 -16.04 5.30
N SER A 267 -22.35 -17.05 5.47
CA SER A 267 -22.90 -17.41 6.77
C SER A 267 -21.82 -17.92 7.74
N ARG A 268 -20.86 -18.71 7.22
CA ARG A 268 -19.68 -19.15 8.00
C ARG A 268 -18.83 -17.96 8.45
N ALA A 269 -18.61 -16.99 7.56
CA ALA A 269 -17.84 -15.79 7.87
C ALA A 269 -18.48 -14.98 9.00
N ALA A 270 -19.81 -14.82 9.00
CA ALA A 270 -20.53 -14.16 10.08
C ALA A 270 -20.33 -14.87 11.44
N ALA A 271 -20.41 -16.21 11.45
CA ALA A 271 -20.16 -17.01 12.66
C ALA A 271 -18.71 -16.89 13.14
N ARG A 272 -17.73 -16.90 12.21
CA ARG A 272 -16.30 -16.78 12.51
C ARG A 272 -15.87 -15.37 12.94
N ALA A 273 -16.53 -14.33 12.42
CA ALA A 273 -16.39 -12.95 12.90
C ALA A 273 -16.97 -12.78 14.32
N GLY A 274 -17.73 -13.78 14.78
CA GLY A 274 -18.16 -13.92 16.17
C GLY A 274 -19.55 -13.36 16.44
N ALA A 275 -20.43 -13.30 15.45
CA ALA A 275 -21.85 -13.14 15.71
C ALA A 275 -22.33 -14.20 16.72
N GLY A 276 -23.18 -13.80 17.66
CA GLY A 276 -23.66 -14.69 18.71
C GLY A 276 -24.61 -15.77 18.18
N LEU A 277 -25.43 -15.40 17.20
CA LEU A 277 -26.32 -16.28 16.45
C LEU A 277 -26.23 -15.97 14.95
N VAL A 278 -26.34 -16.99 14.12
CA VAL A 278 -26.43 -16.85 12.66
C VAL A 278 -27.54 -17.74 12.15
N SER A 279 -28.45 -17.15 11.37
CA SER A 279 -29.46 -17.86 10.60
C SER A 279 -29.22 -17.66 9.11
N ALA A 280 -29.36 -18.70 8.31
CA ALA A 280 -29.33 -18.62 6.86
C ALA A 280 -30.71 -18.96 6.29
N PHE A 281 -31.29 -18.07 5.49
CA PHE A 281 -32.49 -18.35 4.71
C PHE A 281 -32.09 -18.66 3.26
N VAL A 282 -32.36 -19.90 2.84
CA VAL A 282 -31.97 -20.44 1.54
C VAL A 282 -33.15 -21.15 0.88
N PRO A 283 -33.17 -21.29 -0.46
CA PRO A 283 -34.19 -22.11 -1.11
C PRO A 283 -34.15 -23.57 -0.64
N GLU A 284 -35.32 -24.20 -0.50
CA GLU A 284 -35.48 -25.63 -0.13
C GLU A 284 -34.54 -26.55 -0.94
N ALA A 285 -34.41 -26.30 -2.24
CA ALA A 285 -33.58 -27.08 -3.16
C ALA A 285 -32.09 -27.17 -2.77
N ILE A 286 -31.59 -26.27 -1.92
CA ILE A 286 -30.20 -26.27 -1.44
C ILE A 286 -30.09 -26.38 0.08
N HIS A 287 -31.20 -26.46 0.82
CA HIS A 287 -31.23 -26.47 2.28
C HIS A 287 -30.29 -27.53 2.87
N ALA A 288 -30.46 -28.79 2.48
CA ALA A 288 -29.66 -29.90 3.01
C ALA A 288 -28.16 -29.76 2.70
N LEU A 289 -27.81 -29.17 1.55
CA LEU A 289 -26.42 -28.93 1.16
C LEU A 289 -25.75 -27.89 2.07
N VAL A 290 -26.45 -26.78 2.33
CA VAL A 290 -25.94 -25.71 3.19
C VAL A 290 -25.90 -26.17 4.65
N ALA A 291 -26.98 -26.77 5.14
CA ALA A 291 -27.07 -27.27 6.52
C ALA A 291 -25.98 -28.30 6.85
N SER A 292 -25.63 -29.18 5.90
CA SER A 292 -24.57 -30.17 6.09
C SER A 292 -23.17 -29.56 6.08
N ALA A 293 -22.97 -28.43 5.41
CA ALA A 293 -21.66 -27.80 5.25
C ALA A 293 -21.28 -26.85 6.40
N ILE A 294 -22.27 -26.32 7.13
CA ILE A 294 -22.10 -25.34 8.22
C ILE A 294 -23.06 -25.63 9.38
N PRO A 295 -22.83 -26.72 10.15
CA PRO A 295 -23.75 -27.14 11.22
C PRO A 295 -23.91 -26.12 12.36
N GLU A 296 -22.99 -25.17 12.50
CA GLU A 296 -23.06 -24.08 13.46
C GLU A 296 -24.10 -23.00 13.11
N VAL A 297 -24.58 -22.95 11.86
CA VAL A 297 -25.58 -21.97 11.38
C VAL A 297 -26.97 -22.58 11.36
N MET A 298 -27.97 -21.83 11.80
CA MET A 298 -29.38 -22.26 11.71
C MET A 298 -29.87 -22.05 10.27
N VAL A 299 -29.92 -23.12 9.48
CA VAL A 299 -30.33 -23.06 8.07
C VAL A 299 -31.82 -23.32 7.92
N HIS A 300 -32.53 -22.39 7.27
CA HIS A 300 -33.97 -22.39 7.09
C HIS A 300 -34.34 -22.36 5.61
N ALA A 301 -35.31 -23.18 5.23
CA ALA A 301 -35.89 -23.18 3.88
C ALA A 301 -37.10 -22.24 3.71
N SER A 302 -37.60 -21.71 4.83
CA SER A 302 -38.61 -20.66 4.92
C SER A 302 -38.03 -19.46 5.67
N MET A 303 -38.57 -18.26 5.45
CA MET A 303 -38.12 -17.07 6.17
C MET A 303 -38.27 -17.31 7.68
N PRO A 304 -37.19 -17.31 8.47
CA PRO A 304 -37.29 -17.50 9.90
C PRO A 304 -37.92 -16.27 10.56
N GLU A 305 -38.62 -16.48 11.67
CA GLU A 305 -39.01 -15.40 12.57
C GLU A 305 -37.86 -15.11 13.53
N GLY A 306 -37.59 -13.84 13.82
CA GLY A 306 -36.52 -13.47 14.73
C GLY A 306 -36.30 -11.96 14.83
N LYS A 307 -35.58 -11.57 15.87
CA LYS A 307 -35.03 -10.21 16.00
C LYS A 307 -33.60 -10.22 15.50
N TRP A 308 -33.38 -9.62 14.35
CA TRP A 308 -32.06 -9.55 13.72
C TRP A 308 -31.30 -8.33 14.22
N SER A 309 -29.98 -8.45 14.34
CA SER A 309 -29.07 -7.33 14.58
C SER A 309 -28.52 -6.76 13.27
N ALA A 310 -28.42 -7.60 12.23
CA ALA A 310 -28.05 -7.22 10.87
C ALA A 310 -28.57 -8.26 9.88
N ILE A 311 -28.76 -7.85 8.63
CA ILE A 311 -29.16 -8.73 7.53
C ILE A 311 -28.10 -8.64 6.43
N LEU A 312 -27.64 -9.78 5.93
CA LEU A 312 -26.87 -9.90 4.70
C LEU A 312 -27.79 -10.46 3.61
N ALA A 313 -27.81 -9.86 2.43
CA ALA A 313 -28.55 -10.38 1.28
C ALA A 313 -27.73 -10.30 -0.01
N GLY A 314 -27.92 -11.29 -0.89
CA GLY A 314 -27.46 -11.25 -2.27
C GLY A 314 -26.44 -12.30 -2.68
N CYS A 315 -25.74 -12.93 -1.73
CA CYS A 315 -24.73 -13.95 -2.04
C CYS A 315 -25.37 -15.19 -2.71
N GLY A 316 -25.26 -15.27 -4.04
CA GLY A 316 -25.76 -16.39 -4.86
C GLY A 316 -27.29 -16.44 -5.01
N MET A 317 -28.00 -15.32 -4.86
CA MET A 317 -29.46 -15.26 -5.00
C MET A 317 -29.96 -15.41 -6.45
N GLY A 318 -29.08 -15.23 -7.44
CA GLY A 318 -29.42 -15.18 -8.85
C GLY A 318 -30.21 -13.91 -9.22
N ARG A 319 -30.22 -13.56 -10.51
CA ARG A 319 -30.74 -12.28 -11.00
C ARG A 319 -32.12 -12.43 -11.62
N SER A 320 -33.13 -12.66 -10.78
CA SER A 320 -34.53 -12.82 -11.20
C SER A 320 -35.40 -11.64 -10.77
N ALA A 321 -36.58 -11.47 -11.39
CA ALA A 321 -37.55 -10.45 -10.97
C ALA A 321 -37.98 -10.64 -9.51
N THR A 322 -38.15 -11.90 -9.07
CA THR A 322 -38.45 -12.25 -7.68
C THR A 322 -37.32 -11.86 -6.73
N THR A 323 -36.06 -12.12 -7.10
CA THR A 323 -34.91 -11.68 -6.30
C THR A 323 -34.91 -10.16 -6.13
N ARG A 324 -35.16 -9.43 -7.22
CA ARG A 324 -35.22 -7.96 -7.19
C ARG A 324 -36.32 -7.47 -6.26
N GLU A 325 -37.52 -8.03 -6.33
CA GLU A 325 -38.63 -7.69 -5.44
C GLU A 325 -38.29 -7.96 -3.97
N GLN A 326 -37.65 -9.10 -3.68
CA GLN A 326 -37.20 -9.43 -2.32
C GLN A 326 -36.19 -8.42 -1.79
N VAL A 327 -35.20 -8.03 -2.60
CA VAL A 327 -34.18 -7.04 -2.19
C VAL A 327 -34.79 -5.66 -1.99
N LEU A 328 -35.69 -5.23 -2.88
CA LEU A 328 -36.42 -3.96 -2.72
C LEU A 328 -37.28 -3.98 -1.45
N GLN A 329 -37.97 -5.09 -1.18
CA GLN A 329 -38.72 -5.24 0.05
C GLN A 329 -37.82 -5.17 1.29
N LEU A 330 -36.63 -5.78 1.27
CA LEU A 330 -35.66 -5.68 2.37
C LEU A 330 -35.20 -4.23 2.57
N LEU A 331 -34.93 -3.50 1.49
CA LEU A 331 -34.56 -2.08 1.56
C LEU A 331 -35.68 -1.22 2.17
N ASP A 332 -36.93 -1.49 1.81
CA ASP A 332 -38.08 -0.72 2.29
C ASP A 332 -38.46 -1.06 3.75
N THR A 333 -38.20 -2.28 4.20
CA THR A 333 -38.74 -2.80 5.48
C THR A 333 -37.70 -3.08 6.55
N SER A 334 -36.40 -3.16 6.22
CA SER A 334 -35.37 -3.46 7.20
C SER A 334 -35.23 -2.31 8.21
N ALA A 335 -35.42 -2.63 9.50
CA ALA A 335 -35.15 -1.73 10.61
C ALA A 335 -33.72 -1.87 11.16
N VAL A 336 -32.90 -2.75 10.57
CA VAL A 336 -31.53 -3.06 11.00
C VAL A 336 -30.55 -2.84 9.84
N PRO A 337 -29.23 -2.72 10.13
CA PRO A 337 -28.21 -2.62 9.09
C PRO A 337 -28.34 -3.75 8.05
N LEU A 338 -28.36 -3.35 6.79
CA LEU A 338 -28.48 -4.23 5.64
C LEU A 338 -27.17 -4.21 4.85
N ILE A 339 -26.57 -5.38 4.70
CA ILE A 339 -25.40 -5.60 3.85
C ILE A 339 -25.92 -6.23 2.56
N LEU A 340 -25.76 -5.52 1.44
CA LEU A 340 -26.09 -6.03 0.12
C LEU A 340 -24.80 -6.39 -0.61
N ASP A 341 -24.76 -7.59 -1.19
CA ASP A 341 -23.62 -8.11 -1.92
C ASP A 341 -24.05 -8.79 -3.24
N ALA A 342 -23.15 -8.88 -4.21
CA ALA A 342 -23.33 -9.62 -5.46
C ALA A 342 -24.69 -9.37 -6.15
N ASP A 343 -25.53 -10.41 -6.27
CA ASP A 343 -26.80 -10.37 -7.02
C ASP A 343 -27.81 -9.37 -6.44
N ALA A 344 -27.64 -8.93 -5.19
CA ALA A 344 -28.50 -7.88 -4.63
C ALA A 344 -28.17 -6.48 -5.15
N ILE A 345 -26.98 -6.28 -5.72
CA ILE A 345 -26.51 -4.98 -6.26
C ILE A 345 -26.75 -4.88 -7.77
N THR A 346 -26.78 -6.01 -8.51
CA THR A 346 -26.71 -6.07 -9.98
C THR A 346 -27.95 -6.60 -10.68
#